data_AF-A0A418AFR0-F1
#
_entry.id   AF-A0A418AFR0-F1
#
_cell.length_a   1.000
_cell.length_b   1.000
_cell.length_c   1.000
_cell.angle_alpha   90.00
_cell.angle_beta   90.00
_cell.angle_gamma   90.00
#
_symmetry.space_group_name_H-M   'P 1'
#
loop_
_entity.id
_entity.type
_entity.pdbx_description
1 polymer ?
#
loop_
_entity_poly.entity_id
_entity_poly.type
_entity_poly.pdbx_seq_one_letter_code
_entity_poly.pdbx_strand_id
1 'polypeptide(L)'
;AFLSEYLVSSVDDLTKSSGIPKAFIGIIVLPIVGNAVEHITALKVAYKNNMELAMGVAVGSATQISLFVVPVCVIAGWIMGQPMTLAFNTFEALTYVFTTLIVYVIVADGKSNWLEGSMLLTLYILVGLSLLEITI
;
A
#
# COMPACT_ATOMS: atom_id res chain seq x y z
N ALA A 1 -4.23 -13.91 -13.76
CA ALA A 1 -4.32 -13.46 -15.16
C ALA A 1 -5.75 -13.04 -15.50
N PHE A 2 -6.69 -13.96 -15.74
CA PHE A 2 -8.08 -13.62 -16.11
C PHE A 2 -8.75 -12.64 -15.13
N LEU A 3 -8.78 -12.94 -13.83
CA LEU A 3 -9.38 -12.04 -12.83
C LEU A 3 -8.68 -10.67 -12.74
N SER A 4 -7.35 -10.64 -12.95
CA SER A 4 -6.56 -9.41 -12.94
C SER A 4 -6.92 -8.51 -14.12
N GLU A 5 -7.18 -9.08 -15.29
CA GLU A 5 -7.60 -8.36 -16.49
C GLU A 5 -8.99 -7.74 -16.32
N TYR A 6 -9.96 -8.50 -15.77
CA TYR A 6 -11.27 -7.95 -15.41
C TYR A 6 -11.17 -6.83 -14.37
N LEU A 7 -10.33 -7.03 -13.35
CA LEU A 7 -10.16 -6.04 -12.29
C LEU A 7 -9.57 -4.75 -12.85
N VAL A 8 -8.51 -4.81 -13.67
CA VAL A 8 -7.90 -3.62 -14.29
C VAL A 8 -8.88 -2.91 -15.22
N SER A 9 -9.62 -3.66 -16.06
CA SER A 9 -10.66 -3.11 -16.93
C SER A 9 -11.75 -2.35 -16.13
N SER A 10 -12.16 -2.93 -15.00
CA SER A 10 -13.21 -2.35 -14.15
C SER A 10 -12.78 -1.05 -13.45
N VAL A 11 -11.47 -0.79 -13.28
CA VAL A 11 -10.99 0.44 -12.62
C VAL A 11 -11.40 1.69 -13.40
N ASP A 12 -11.28 1.64 -14.73
CA ASP A 12 -11.63 2.78 -15.59
C ASP A 12 -13.13 3.07 -15.56
N ASP A 13 -13.96 2.03 -15.60
CA ASP A 13 -15.41 2.16 -15.55
C ASP A 13 -15.88 2.62 -14.16
N LEU A 14 -15.25 2.14 -13.09
CA LEU A 14 -15.55 2.56 -11.72
C LEU A 14 -15.21 4.03 -11.52
N THR A 15 -14.05 4.47 -11.97
CA THR A 15 -13.62 5.88 -11.86
C THR A 15 -14.62 6.81 -12.56
N LYS A 16 -15.06 6.45 -13.77
CA LYS A 16 -16.01 7.26 -14.57
C LYS A 16 -17.43 7.30 -13.98
N SER A 17 -17.91 6.19 -13.41
CA SER A 17 -19.28 6.05 -12.94
C SER A 17 -19.50 6.52 -11.50
N SER A 18 -18.50 6.33 -10.63
CA SER A 18 -18.62 6.60 -9.19
C SER A 18 -17.94 7.88 -8.74
N GLY A 19 -17.11 8.50 -9.59
CA GLY A 19 -16.30 9.67 -9.24
C GLY A 19 -15.15 9.37 -8.27
N ILE A 20 -14.89 8.09 -7.96
CA ILE A 20 -13.77 7.70 -7.09
C ILE A 20 -12.44 7.91 -7.82
N PRO A 21 -11.46 8.65 -7.24
CA PRO A 21 -10.18 8.88 -7.88
C PRO A 21 -9.39 7.59 -8.13
N LYS A 22 -8.71 7.50 -9.29
CA LYS A 22 -7.81 6.38 -9.62
C LYS A 22 -6.72 6.18 -8.56
N ALA A 23 -6.22 7.27 -7.97
CA ALA A 23 -5.23 7.23 -6.91
C ALA A 23 -5.75 6.48 -5.66
N PHE A 24 -7.00 6.71 -5.26
CA PHE A 24 -7.62 5.97 -4.15
C PHE A 24 -7.72 4.47 -4.46
N ILE A 25 -8.18 4.11 -5.66
CA ILE A 25 -8.27 2.71 -6.07
C ILE A 25 -6.87 2.07 -6.05
N GLY A 26 -5.88 2.73 -6.65
CA GLY A 26 -4.52 2.23 -6.80
C GLY A 26 -3.75 2.11 -5.48
N ILE A 27 -3.91 3.05 -4.56
CA ILE A 27 -3.12 3.13 -3.31
C ILE A 27 -3.81 2.42 -2.14
N ILE A 28 -5.15 2.41 -2.11
CA ILE A 28 -5.92 1.82 -1.00
C ILE A 28 -6.50 0.47 -1.40
N VAL A 29 -7.33 0.43 -2.44
CA VAL A 29 -8.14 -0.77 -2.75
C VAL A 29 -7.28 -1.91 -3.27
N LEU A 30 -6.42 -1.65 -4.26
CA LEU A 30 -5.61 -2.70 -4.89
C LEU A 30 -4.63 -3.37 -3.91
N PRO A 31 -3.87 -2.65 -3.05
CA PRO A 31 -2.95 -3.29 -2.11
C PRO A 31 -3.66 -4.10 -1.03
N ILE A 32 -4.86 -3.68 -0.58
CA ILE A 32 -5.65 -4.46 0.39
C ILE A 32 -5.97 -5.84 -0.19
N VAL A 33 -6.42 -5.89 -1.44
CA VAL A 33 -6.77 -7.16 -2.10
C VAL A 33 -5.51 -7.95 -2.47
N GLY A 34 -4.51 -7.28 -3.03
CA GLY A 34 -3.25 -7.89 -3.48
C GLY A 34 -2.44 -8.53 -2.35
N ASN A 35 -2.46 -7.90 -1.16
CA ASN A 35 -1.66 -8.33 -0.01
C ASN A 35 -2.52 -8.96 1.10
N ALA A 36 -3.80 -9.25 0.85
CA ALA A 36 -4.73 -9.77 1.85
C ALA A 36 -4.21 -11.03 2.57
N VAL A 37 -3.58 -11.94 1.84
CA VAL A 37 -3.02 -13.19 2.39
C VAL A 37 -1.88 -12.91 3.35
N GLU A 38 -1.01 -11.95 3.02
CA GLU A 38 0.10 -11.55 3.89
C GLU A 38 -0.41 -10.85 5.15
N HIS A 39 -1.41 -9.97 5.02
CA HIS A 39 -2.06 -9.34 6.17
C HIS A 39 -2.67 -10.37 7.12
N ILE A 40 -3.41 -11.35 6.60
CA ILE A 40 -4.00 -12.42 7.42
C ILE A 40 -2.90 -13.25 8.10
N THR A 41 -1.79 -13.50 7.41
CA THR A 41 -0.65 -14.24 7.97
C THR A 41 0.00 -13.47 9.11
N ALA A 42 0.29 -12.18 8.91
CA ALA A 42 0.85 -11.31 9.94
C ALA A 42 -0.08 -11.23 11.16
N LEU A 43 -1.39 -11.07 10.97
CA LEU A 43 -2.38 -11.05 12.05
C LEU A 43 -2.43 -12.38 12.82
N LYS A 44 -2.40 -13.53 12.13
CA LYS A 44 -2.38 -14.85 12.77
C LYS A 44 -1.11 -15.06 13.61
N VAL A 45 0.03 -14.61 13.10
CA VAL A 45 1.32 -14.70 13.79
C VAL A 45 1.35 -13.76 15.01
N ALA A 46 0.85 -12.53 14.86
CA ALA A 46 0.69 -11.59 15.96
C ALA A 46 -0.25 -12.13 17.05
N TYR A 47 -1.36 -12.77 16.68
CA TYR A 47 -2.29 -13.40 17.63
C TYR A 47 -1.65 -14.53 18.43
N LYS A 48 -0.63 -15.19 17.89
CA LYS A 48 0.19 -16.19 18.59
C LYS A 48 1.29 -15.55 19.45
N ASN A 49 1.18 -14.25 19.73
CA ASN A 49 2.12 -13.45 20.52
C ASN A 49 3.55 -13.43 19.95
N ASN A 50 3.68 -13.54 18.62
CA ASN A 50 4.97 -13.47 17.93
C ASN A 50 5.03 -12.20 17.08
N MET A 51 5.11 -11.04 17.75
CA MET A 51 5.05 -9.74 17.08
C MET A 51 6.27 -9.47 16.18
N GLU A 52 7.46 -9.90 16.59
CA GLU A 52 8.68 -9.75 15.78
C GLU A 52 8.53 -10.41 14.40
N LEU A 53 8.00 -11.64 14.36
CA LEU A 53 7.74 -12.32 13.10
C LEU A 53 6.64 -11.64 12.29
N ALA A 54 5.57 -11.15 12.95
CA ALA A 54 4.50 -10.42 12.27
C ALA A 54 5.00 -9.12 11.63
N MET A 55 5.84 -8.37 12.34
CA MET A 55 6.50 -7.17 11.82
C MET A 55 7.47 -7.51 10.69
N GLY A 56 8.21 -8.60 10.80
CA GLY A 56 9.09 -9.11 9.74
C GLY A 56 8.33 -9.43 8.45
N VAL A 57 7.14 -10.03 8.54
CA VAL A 57 6.27 -10.27 7.37
C VAL A 57 5.84 -8.95 6.73
N ALA A 58 5.39 -7.97 7.52
CA ALA A 58 4.91 -6.69 7.00
C ALA A 58 6.03 -5.85 6.37
N VAL A 59 7.14 -5.64 7.09
CA VAL A 59 8.29 -4.85 6.62
C VAL A 59 8.99 -5.55 5.46
N GLY A 60 9.09 -6.88 5.49
CA GLY A 60 9.65 -7.67 4.41
C GLY A 60 8.88 -7.50 3.10
N SER A 61 7.55 -7.64 3.14
CA SER A 61 6.67 -7.42 1.98
C SER A 61 6.80 -5.98 1.43
N ALA A 62 6.74 -4.96 2.31
CA ALA A 62 6.91 -3.56 1.89
C ALA A 62 8.27 -3.29 1.24
N THR A 63 9.34 -3.86 1.80
CA THR A 63 10.71 -3.75 1.26
C THR A 63 10.82 -4.44 -0.09
N GLN A 64 10.24 -5.64 -0.25
CA GLN A 64 10.22 -6.37 -1.51
C GLN A 64 9.47 -5.59 -2.60
N ILE A 65 8.30 -5.03 -2.27
CA ILE A 65 7.53 -4.24 -3.24
C ILE A 65 8.36 -3.04 -3.69
N SER A 66 8.98 -2.33 -2.76
CA SER A 66 9.71 -1.09 -3.03
C SER A 66 11.02 -1.30 -3.78
N LEU A 67 11.81 -2.31 -3.40
CA LEU A 67 13.15 -2.54 -3.97
C LEU A 67 13.16 -3.50 -5.16
N PHE A 68 12.11 -4.30 -5.35
CA PHE A 68 12.07 -5.29 -6.42
C PHE A 68 10.87 -5.08 -7.35
N VAL A 69 9.64 -5.15 -6.83
CA VAL A 69 8.44 -5.14 -7.69
C VAL A 69 8.33 -3.83 -8.48
N VAL A 70 8.42 -2.68 -7.81
CA VAL A 70 8.30 -1.37 -8.45
C VAL A 70 9.39 -1.15 -9.52
N PRO A 71 10.70 -1.36 -9.25
CA PRO A 71 11.73 -1.26 -10.28
C PRO A 71 11.52 -2.21 -11.47
N VAL A 72 11.13 -3.46 -11.21
CA VAL A 72 10.85 -4.43 -12.28
C VAL A 72 9.67 -3.99 -13.13
N CYS A 73 8.60 -3.44 -12.53
CA CYS A 73 7.46 -2.88 -13.26
C CYS A 73 7.87 -1.71 -14.16
N VAL A 74 8.75 -0.81 -13.70
CA VAL A 74 9.28 0.29 -14.51
C VAL A 74 10.04 -0.24 -15.73
N ILE A 75 10.94 -1.20 -15.52
CA ILE A 75 11.72 -1.82 -16.60
C ILE A 75 10.80 -2.55 -17.59
N ALA A 76 9.81 -3.31 -17.10
CA ALA A 76 8.83 -3.99 -17.93
C ALA A 76 8.02 -2.98 -18.76
N GLY A 77 7.61 -1.86 -18.17
CA GLY A 77 6.98 -0.74 -18.87
C GLY A 77 7.84 -0.25 -20.04
N TRP A 78 9.13 -0.02 -19.83
CA TRP A 78 10.05 0.40 -20.88
C TRP A 78 10.18 -0.62 -22.01
N ILE A 79 10.29 -1.92 -21.69
CA ILE A 79 10.33 -3.00 -22.68
C ILE A 79 9.05 -3.05 -23.52
N MET A 80 7.89 -2.77 -22.90
CA MET A 80 6.58 -2.74 -23.55
C MET A 80 6.28 -1.39 -24.24
N GLY A 81 7.20 -0.43 -24.25
CA GLY A 81 7.00 0.91 -24.82
C GLY A 81 6.02 1.79 -24.04
N GLN A 82 5.74 1.47 -22.78
CA GLN A 82 4.87 2.25 -21.88
C GLN A 82 5.72 3.21 -21.02
N PRO A 83 5.35 4.50 -20.90
CA PRO A 83 6.11 5.50 -20.17
C PRO A 83 5.92 5.39 -18.64
N MET A 84 6.32 4.27 -18.06
CA MET A 84 6.27 4.05 -16.62
C MET A 84 7.49 4.71 -15.94
N THR A 85 7.24 5.53 -14.93
CA THR A 85 8.27 6.27 -14.20
C THR A 85 8.09 6.14 -12.70
N LEU A 86 9.11 6.51 -11.92
CA LEU A 86 9.03 6.66 -10.47
C LEU A 86 8.59 8.07 -10.04
N ALA A 87 8.07 8.87 -10.97
CA ALA A 87 7.61 10.23 -10.71
C ALA A 87 6.20 10.18 -10.11
N PHE A 88 6.13 9.98 -8.80
CA PHE A 88 4.88 10.08 -8.03
C PHE A 88 4.47 11.56 -7.88
N ASN A 89 3.17 11.79 -7.71
CA ASN A 89 2.68 13.12 -7.35
C ASN A 89 3.30 13.58 -6.03
N THR A 90 3.48 14.90 -5.85
CA THR A 90 4.10 15.45 -4.64
C THR A 90 3.39 14.98 -3.37
N PHE A 91 2.06 14.92 -3.38
CA PHE A 91 1.28 14.41 -2.25
C PHE A 91 1.56 12.94 -1.93
N GLU A 92 1.58 12.09 -2.95
CA GLU A 92 1.86 10.65 -2.81
C GLU A 92 3.28 10.40 -2.31
N ALA A 93 4.25 11.12 -2.87
CA ALA A 93 5.65 11.04 -2.47
C ALA A 93 5.86 11.48 -1.01
N LEU A 94 5.26 12.60 -0.59
CA LEU A 94 5.33 13.06 0.79
C LEU A 94 4.66 12.06 1.73
N THR A 95 3.47 11.56 1.38
CA THR A 95 2.74 10.58 2.18
C THR A 95 3.56 9.30 2.36
N TYR A 96 4.22 8.82 1.31
CA TYR A 96 5.12 7.66 1.38
C TYR A 96 6.30 7.90 2.35
N VAL A 97 6.97 9.05 2.24
CA VAL A 97 8.11 9.40 3.11
C VAL A 97 7.67 9.51 4.57
N PHE A 98 6.59 10.25 4.86
CA PHE A 98 6.11 10.43 6.23
C PHE A 98 5.61 9.12 6.83
N THR A 99 4.87 8.31 6.09
CA THR A 99 4.40 6.99 6.55
C THR A 99 5.59 6.08 6.87
N THR A 100 6.62 6.07 6.02
CA THR A 100 7.83 5.28 6.26
C THR A 100 8.55 5.73 7.55
N LEU A 101 8.68 7.03 7.78
CA LEU A 101 9.29 7.57 9.00
C LEU A 101 8.47 7.22 10.26
N ILE A 102 7.15 7.38 10.22
CA ILE A 102 6.26 7.08 11.35
C ILE A 102 6.33 5.60 11.68
N VAL A 103 6.21 4.72 10.68
CA VAL A 103 6.31 3.27 10.87
C VAL A 103 7.69 2.90 11.42
N TYR A 104 8.77 3.50 10.91
CA TYR A 104 10.12 3.28 11.46
C TYR A 104 10.21 3.62 12.95
N VAL A 105 9.72 4.79 13.36
CA VAL A 105 9.75 5.23 14.76
C VAL A 105 8.95 4.28 15.66
N ILE A 106 7.78 3.82 15.22
CA ILE A 106 6.93 2.91 16.01
C ILE A 106 7.53 1.50 16.08
N VAL A 107 8.19 1.05 15.02
CA VAL A 107 8.78 -0.30 14.93
C VAL A 107 10.15 -0.38 15.62
N ALA A 108 10.87 0.73 15.76
CA ALA A 108 12.27 0.76 16.18
C ALA A 108 12.55 0.19 17.58
N ASP A 109 11.57 0.25 18.49
CA ASP A 109 11.71 -0.29 19.84
C ASP A 109 11.43 -1.81 19.94
N GLY A 110 10.98 -2.43 18.84
CA GLY A 110 10.67 -3.85 18.73
C GLY A 110 9.48 -4.30 19.60
N LYS A 111 8.71 -3.35 20.15
CA LYS A 111 7.53 -3.62 20.97
C LYS A 111 6.30 -3.11 20.24
N SER A 112 5.14 -3.55 20.71
CA SER A 112 3.86 -3.11 20.17
C SER A 112 2.87 -2.92 21.31
N ASN A 113 2.06 -1.90 21.23
CA ASN A 113 0.89 -1.77 22.07
C ASN A 113 -0.37 -1.47 21.25
N TRP A 114 -1.54 -1.68 21.87
CA TRP A 114 -2.83 -1.48 21.19
C TRP A 114 -3.03 -0.02 20.75
N LEU A 115 -2.46 0.94 21.48
CA LEU A 115 -2.59 2.37 21.18
C LEU A 115 -1.79 2.72 19.92
N GLU A 116 -0.54 2.28 19.81
CA GLU A 116 0.29 2.38 18.59
C GLU A 116 -0.43 1.77 17.39
N GLY A 117 -0.98 0.56 17.55
CA GLY A 117 -1.77 -0.09 16.51
C GLY A 117 -2.98 0.75 16.08
N SER A 118 -3.72 1.31 17.04
CA SER A 118 -4.87 2.17 16.76
C SER A 118 -4.49 3.49 16.07
N MET A 119 -3.34 4.07 16.43
CA MET A 119 -2.81 5.29 15.80
C MET A 119 -2.40 5.03 14.35
N LEU A 120 -1.74 3.90 14.07
CA LEU A 120 -1.38 3.48 12.72
C LEU A 120 -2.63 3.25 11.85
N LEU A 121 -3.65 2.57 12.37
CA LEU A 121 -4.91 2.37 11.66
C LEU A 121 -5.63 3.70 11.39
N THR A 122 -5.64 4.60 12.36
CA THR A 122 -6.23 5.93 12.20
C THR A 122 -5.50 6.73 11.12
N LEU A 123 -4.16 6.73 11.13
CA LEU A 123 -3.35 7.38 10.10
C LEU A 123 -3.65 6.81 8.71
N TYR A 124 -3.75 5.48 8.59
CA TYR A 124 -4.08 4.82 7.32
C TYR A 124 -5.46 5.25 6.78
N ILE A 125 -6.46 5.34 7.67
CA ILE A 125 -7.80 5.83 7.30
C ILE A 125 -7.76 7.29 6.85
N LEU A 126 -7.04 8.16 7.57
CA LEU A 126 -6.90 9.58 7.20
C LEU A 126 -6.23 9.75 5.84
N VAL A 127 -5.20 8.96 5.54
CA VAL A 127 -4.59 8.93 4.20
C VAL A 127 -5.62 8.49 3.15
N GLY A 128 -6.38 7.43 3.41
CA GLY A 128 -7.45 6.99 2.51
C GLY A 128 -8.51 8.08 2.25
N LEU A 129 -8.95 8.80 3.28
CA LEU A 129 -9.89 9.91 3.15
C LEU A 129 -9.29 11.07 2.35
N SER A 130 -8.03 11.43 2.61
CA SER A 130 -7.35 12.49 1.85
C SER A 130 -7.26 12.16 0.36
N LEU A 131 -7.02 10.90 0.00
CA LEU A 131 -7.01 10.45 -1.39
C LEU A 131 -8.39 10.47 -2.06
N LEU A 132 -9.49 10.38 -1.28
CA LEU A 132 -10.85 10.56 -1.82
C LEU A 132 -11.16 12.04 -2.06
N GLU A 133 -10.65 12.94 -1.22
CA GLU A 133 -10.88 14.38 -1.34
C GLU A 133 -9.99 15.06 -2.38
N ILE A 134 -8.84 14.48 -2.74
CA ILE A 134 -7.97 14.98 -3.83
C ILE A 134 -8.68 14.75 -5.17
N THR A 135 -9.55 15.69 -5.50
CA THR A 135 -10.24 15.84 -6.79
C THR A 135 -9.89 17.21 -7.39
N ILE A 136 -8.61 17.60 -7.30
CA ILE A 136 -8.07 18.83 -7.92
C ILE A 136 -7.11 18.43 -9.03
#